data_AF-A0A7C6AER6-F1
#
_entry.id   AF-A0A7C6AER6-F1
#
_cell.length_a   1.000
_cell.length_b   1.000
_cell.length_c   1.000
_cell.angle_alpha   90.00
_cell.angle_beta   90.00
_cell.angle_gamma   90.00
#
_symmetry.space_group_name_H-M   'P 1'
#
loop_
_entity.id
_entity.type
_entity.pdbx_description
1 polymer ?
#
loop_
_entity_poly.entity_id
_entity_poly.type
_entity_poly.pdbx_seq_one_letter_code
_entity_poly.pdbx_strand_id
1 'polypeptide(L)'
;MDKEIDIMRILKRLFDLDNLIADKEADKKIGFKIDEEVGLLSLKRERAALLKEIPKEYGDTYERIKKRYPLAIAEVKNGFCFGCFQQLPTEMLVRSNEIVTCPNCGRILFWREE
;
A
#
# COMPACT_ATOMS: atom_id res chain seq x y z
N MET A 1 11.54 12.84 10.21
CA MET A 1 11.05 13.35 8.91
C MET A 1 11.52 12.45 7.79
N ASP A 2 12.83 12.32 7.55
CA ASP A 2 13.38 11.45 6.47
C ASP A 2 12.96 9.97 6.59
N LYS A 3 12.93 9.43 7.81
CA LYS A 3 12.56 8.02 8.04
C LYS A 3 11.13 7.67 7.63
N GLU A 4 10.15 8.54 7.88
CA GLU A 4 8.76 8.26 7.50
C GLU A 4 8.52 8.41 6.00
N ILE A 5 9.22 9.34 5.34
CA ILE A 5 9.23 9.44 3.88
C ILE A 5 9.79 8.15 3.26
N ASP A 6 10.89 7.64 3.80
CA ASP A 6 11.48 6.38 3.35
C ASP A 6 10.55 5.18 3.56
N ILE A 7 9.90 5.08 4.71
CA ILE A 7 8.92 4.03 4.99
C ILE A 7 7.73 4.15 4.03
N MET A 8 7.20 5.35 3.80
CA MET A 8 6.10 5.58 2.87
C MET A 8 6.47 5.21 1.43
N ARG A 9 7.71 5.48 1.01
CA ARG A 9 8.24 5.04 -0.29
C ARG A 9 8.25 3.52 -0.41
N ILE A 10 8.69 2.80 0.63
CA ILE A 10 8.68 1.34 0.64
C ILE A 10 7.24 0.80 0.64
N LEU A 11 6.34 1.39 1.42
CA LEU A 11 4.92 1.02 1.44
C LEU A 11 4.26 1.19 0.07
N LYS A 12 4.55 2.28 -0.66
CA LYS A 12 4.07 2.48 -2.05
C LYS A 12 4.60 1.40 -2.98
N ARG A 13 5.91 1.08 -2.92
CA ARG A 13 6.50 -0.01 -3.72
C ARG A 13 5.86 -1.37 -3.41
N LEU A 14 5.63 -1.66 -2.13
CA LEU A 14 4.97 -2.89 -1.68
C LEU A 14 3.54 -2.97 -2.22
N PHE A 15 2.82 -1.84 -2.22
CA PHE A 15 1.48 -1.73 -2.77
C PHE A 15 1.43 -2.01 -4.28
N ASP A 16 2.31 -1.40 -5.05
CA ASP A 16 2.40 -1.61 -6.50
C ASP A 16 2.74 -3.07 -6.83
N LEU A 17 3.70 -3.64 -6.09
CA LEU A 17 4.11 -5.02 -6.25
C LEU A 17 2.98 -6.01 -5.94
N ASP A 18 2.19 -5.75 -4.90
CA ASP A 18 1.04 -6.58 -4.56
C ASP A 18 -0.07 -6.52 -5.62
N ASN A 19 -0.28 -5.37 -6.25
CA ASN A 19 -1.25 -5.27 -7.35
C ASN A 19 -0.75 -6.03 -8.58
N LEU A 20 0.53 -5.91 -8.92
CA LEU A 20 1.13 -6.65 -10.02
C LEU A 20 1.09 -8.17 -9.79
N ILE A 21 1.34 -8.63 -8.56
CA ILE A 21 1.21 -10.04 -8.17
C ILE A 21 -0.24 -10.50 -8.34
N ALA A 22 -1.22 -9.71 -7.88
CA ALA A 22 -2.62 -10.05 -7.99
C ALA A 22 -3.09 -10.16 -9.46
N ASP A 23 -2.66 -9.23 -10.31
CA ASP A 23 -2.96 -9.23 -11.74
C ASP A 23 -2.39 -10.47 -12.43
N LYS A 24 -1.10 -10.79 -12.19
CA LYS A 24 -0.46 -12.00 -12.73
C LYS A 24 -1.12 -13.30 -12.22
N GLU A 25 -1.53 -13.34 -10.97
CA GLU A 25 -2.26 -14.49 -10.42
C GLU A 25 -3.66 -14.64 -11.03
N ALA A 26 -4.30 -13.53 -11.42
CA ALA A 26 -5.57 -13.56 -12.15
C ALA A 26 -5.37 -14.07 -13.59
N ASP A 27 -4.34 -13.60 -14.30
CA ASP A 27 -4.00 -14.03 -15.66
C ASP A 27 -3.68 -15.54 -15.73
N LYS A 28 -2.92 -16.06 -14.74
CA LYS A 28 -2.63 -17.50 -14.64
C LYS A 28 -3.90 -18.34 -14.47
N LYS A 29 -4.90 -17.84 -13.72
CA LYS A 29 -6.16 -18.57 -13.48
C LYS A 29 -7.03 -18.68 -14.72
N ILE A 30 -6.97 -17.70 -15.62
CA ILE A 30 -7.74 -17.69 -16.87
C ILE A 30 -7.05 -18.43 -18.03
N GLY A 31 -5.89 -19.06 -17.78
CA GLY A 31 -5.25 -19.99 -18.72
C GLY A 31 -4.21 -19.38 -19.66
N PHE A 32 -3.80 -18.12 -19.45
CA PHE A 32 -2.63 -17.56 -20.12
C PHE A 32 -1.37 -18.24 -19.57
N LYS A 33 -0.86 -19.26 -20.28
CA LYS A 33 0.40 -19.93 -19.96
C LYS A 33 1.57 -19.15 -20.55
N ILE A 34 2.05 -18.15 -19.82
CA ILE A 34 3.39 -17.59 -20.04
C ILE A 34 4.30 -18.23 -18.97
N ASP A 35 5.61 -18.37 -19.23
CA ASP A 35 6.67 -18.83 -18.31
C ASP A 35 6.81 -17.93 -17.06
N GLU A 36 5.71 -17.70 -16.34
CA GLU A 36 5.54 -16.69 -15.29
C GLU A 36 5.74 -17.25 -13.90
N GLU A 37 5.92 -18.56 -13.74
CA GLU A 37 6.08 -19.14 -12.40
C GLU A 37 7.38 -18.67 -11.73
N VAL A 38 8.45 -18.54 -12.51
CA VAL A 38 9.72 -17.96 -12.05
C VAL A 38 9.58 -16.47 -11.76
N GLY A 39 8.88 -15.73 -12.62
CA GLY A 39 8.63 -14.29 -12.44
C GLY A 39 7.74 -13.98 -11.23
N LEU A 40 6.68 -14.76 -11.02
CA LEU A 40 5.81 -14.61 -9.85
C LEU A 40 6.55 -14.93 -8.56
N LEU A 41 7.42 -15.94 -8.59
CA LEU A 41 8.27 -16.28 -7.45
C LEU A 41 9.26 -15.15 -7.14
N SER A 42 9.87 -14.52 -8.15
CA SER A 42 10.78 -13.38 -7.92
C SER A 42 10.04 -12.17 -7.33
N LEU A 43 8.84 -11.86 -7.82
CA LEU A 43 8.00 -10.78 -7.27
C LEU A 43 7.63 -11.05 -5.80
N LYS A 44 7.25 -12.29 -5.47
CA LYS A 44 6.96 -12.69 -4.08
C LYS A 44 8.19 -12.59 -3.16
N ARG A 45 9.39 -12.86 -3.68
CA ARG A 45 10.64 -12.68 -2.93
C ARG A 45 10.96 -11.20 -2.70
N GLU A 46 10.81 -10.35 -3.71
CA GLU A 46 10.99 -8.90 -3.56
C GLU A 46 10.01 -8.32 -2.54
N ARG A 47 8.74 -8.75 -2.59
CA ARG A 47 7.72 -8.38 -1.61
C ARG A 47 8.14 -8.71 -0.18
N ALA A 48 8.64 -9.93 0.03
CA ALA A 48 9.13 -10.37 1.32
C ALA A 48 10.40 -9.63 1.77
N ALA A 49 11.22 -9.13 0.85
CA ALA A 49 12.38 -8.29 1.17
C ALA A 49 11.94 -6.89 1.62
N LEU A 50 11.03 -6.23 0.88
CA LEU A 50 10.50 -4.90 1.25
C LEU A 50 9.85 -4.88 2.64
N LEU A 51 9.11 -5.94 3.00
CA LEU A 51 8.53 -6.07 4.34
C LEU A 51 9.57 -6.14 5.47
N LYS A 52 10.80 -6.57 5.17
CA LYS A 52 11.91 -6.61 6.14
C LYS A 52 12.66 -5.29 6.24
N GLU A 53 12.50 -4.40 5.26
CA GLU A 53 13.16 -3.09 5.21
C GLU A 53 12.43 -2.02 6.06
N ILE A 54 11.16 -2.26 6.43
CA ILE A 54 10.36 -1.35 7.26
C ILE A 54 10.16 -1.90 8.67
N PRO A 55 9.92 -1.03 9.67
CA PRO A 55 9.54 -1.48 11.01
C PRO A 55 8.28 -2.34 10.98
N LYS A 56 8.27 -3.38 11.83
CA LYS A 56 7.23 -4.42 11.86
C LYS A 56 5.81 -3.85 11.99
N GLU A 57 5.65 -2.77 12.76
CA GLU A 57 4.36 -2.11 12.98
C GLU A 57 3.70 -1.60 11.68
N TYR A 58 4.51 -1.03 10.76
CA TYR A 58 4.03 -0.56 9.46
C TYR A 58 3.71 -1.73 8.53
N GLY A 59 4.56 -2.75 8.53
CA GLY A 59 4.34 -3.99 7.78
C GLY A 59 3.05 -4.70 8.21
N ASP A 60 2.85 -4.90 9.52
CA ASP A 60 1.66 -5.51 10.08
C ASP A 60 0.38 -4.71 9.74
N THR A 61 0.48 -3.37 9.82
CA THR A 61 -0.63 -2.47 9.46
C THR A 61 -1.00 -2.62 8.00
N TYR A 62 -0.01 -2.57 7.10
CA TYR A 62 -0.21 -2.75 5.66
C TYR A 62 -0.86 -4.11 5.35
N GLU A 63 -0.30 -5.21 5.89
CA GLU A 63 -0.80 -6.58 5.69
C GLU A 63 -2.25 -6.73 6.14
N ARG A 64 -2.59 -6.19 7.32
CA ARG A 64 -3.96 -6.20 7.86
C ARG A 64 -4.94 -5.51 6.91
N ILE A 65 -4.54 -4.38 6.33
CA ILE A 65 -5.41 -3.62 5.41
C ILE A 65 -5.51 -4.34 4.06
N LYS A 66 -4.40 -4.84 3.50
CA LYS A 66 -4.39 -5.53 2.20
C LYS A 66 -5.26 -6.78 2.18
N LYS A 67 -5.37 -7.48 3.32
CA LYS A 67 -6.32 -8.60 3.49
C LYS A 67 -7.78 -8.19 3.34
N ARG A 68 -8.13 -6.94 3.71
CA ARG A 68 -9.51 -6.42 3.66
C ARG A 68 -9.80 -5.66 2.37
N TYR A 69 -8.80 -4.97 1.81
CA TYR A 69 -8.95 -4.11 0.65
C TYR A 69 -7.86 -4.36 -0.37
N PRO A 70 -8.20 -4.50 -1.66
CA PRO A 70 -7.18 -4.52 -2.73
C PRO A 70 -6.30 -3.28 -2.69
N LEU A 71 -6.89 -2.11 -2.42
CA LEU A 71 -6.20 -0.83 -2.25
C LEU A 71 -5.86 -0.61 -0.77
N ALA A 72 -4.62 -0.89 -0.35
CA ALA A 72 -4.21 -0.75 1.05
C ALA A 72 -3.80 0.69 1.42
N ILE A 73 -3.37 1.46 0.42
CA ILE A 73 -2.93 2.85 0.53
C ILE A 73 -3.92 3.73 -0.21
N ALA A 74 -4.23 4.91 0.33
CA ALA A 74 -5.15 5.88 -0.26
C ALA A 74 -4.56 7.29 -0.24
N GLU A 75 -4.76 8.01 -1.34
CA GLU A 75 -4.43 9.43 -1.43
C GLU A 75 -5.40 10.25 -0.58
N VAL A 76 -4.88 11.31 0.03
CA VAL A 76 -5.67 12.39 0.60
C VAL A 76 -5.68 13.55 -0.37
N LYS A 77 -6.88 13.95 -0.81
CA LYS A 77 -7.07 15.10 -1.70
C LYS A 77 -8.28 15.90 -1.24
N ASN A 78 -8.12 17.22 -1.16
CA ASN A 78 -9.13 18.16 -0.65
C ASN A 78 -9.69 17.76 0.73
N GLY A 79 -8.88 17.12 1.57
CA GLY A 79 -9.27 16.63 2.89
C GLY A 79 -10.10 15.34 2.91
N PHE A 80 -10.25 14.65 1.77
CA PHE A 80 -10.96 13.38 1.67
C PHE A 80 -9.98 12.21 1.52
N CYS A 81 -10.32 11.07 2.12
CA CYS A 81 -9.65 9.80 1.85
C CYS A 81 -10.19 9.19 0.54
N PHE A 82 -9.37 9.12 -0.50
CA PHE A 82 -9.79 8.64 -1.83
C PHE A 82 -9.98 7.11 -1.91
N GLY A 83 -9.77 6.39 -0.79
CA GLY A 83 -10.12 4.97 -0.69
C GLY A 83 -11.56 4.71 -0.25
N CYS A 84 -12.18 5.63 0.52
CA CYS A 84 -13.55 5.47 1.03
C CYS A 84 -14.44 6.72 0.88
N PHE A 85 -13.87 7.79 0.31
CA PHE A 85 -14.52 9.06 0.03
C PHE A 85 -15.12 9.78 1.25
N GLN A 86 -14.67 9.43 2.46
CA GLN A 86 -15.02 10.17 3.67
C GLN A 86 -14.07 11.33 3.90
N GLN A 87 -14.63 12.44 4.40
CA GLN A 87 -13.86 13.58 4.86
C GLN A 87 -13.07 13.20 6.11
N LEU A 88 -11.80 13.61 6.16
CA LEU A 88 -10.95 13.39 7.31
C LEU A 88 -11.14 14.50 8.34
N PRO A 89 -10.95 14.21 9.63
CA PRO A 89 -10.88 15.25 10.66
C PRO A 89 -9.83 16.31 10.33
N THR A 90 -10.12 17.59 10.55
CA THR A 90 -9.23 18.71 10.22
C THR A 90 -7.85 18.58 10.88
N GLU A 91 -7.79 18.05 12.10
CA GLU A 91 -6.53 17.77 12.82
C GLU A 91 -5.61 16.80 12.06
N MET A 92 -6.15 15.87 11.27
CA MET A 92 -5.33 14.98 10.45
C MET A 92 -4.73 15.68 9.23
N LEU A 93 -5.33 16.79 8.77
CA LEU A 93 -4.86 17.50 7.58
C LEU A 93 -3.56 18.27 7.83
N VAL A 94 -3.27 18.59 9.09
CA VAL A 94 -1.99 19.21 9.48
C VAL A 94 -0.87 18.19 9.72
N ARG A 95 -1.19 16.89 9.69
CA ARG A 95 -0.27 15.76 9.89
C ARG A 95 0.16 15.12 8.55
N SER A 96 0.25 15.91 7.48
CA SER A 96 0.51 15.42 6.12
C SER A 96 1.84 14.67 5.96
N ASN A 97 2.78 14.90 6.89
CA ASN A 97 4.12 14.33 6.86
C ASN A 97 4.24 13.05 7.70
N GLU A 98 3.13 12.57 8.27
CA GLU A 98 3.08 11.38 9.11
C GLU A 98 2.37 10.22 8.42
N ILE A 99 2.82 8.99 8.70
CA ILE A 99 2.14 7.78 8.27
C ILE A 99 0.97 7.51 9.21
N VAL A 100 -0.21 7.96 8.81
CA VAL A 100 -1.47 7.75 9.54
C VAL A 100 -2.44 6.88 8.74
N THR A 101 -3.41 6.28 9.43
CA THR A 101 -4.48 5.52 8.80
C THR A 101 -5.80 6.27 8.86
N CYS A 102 -6.61 6.14 7.81
CA CYS A 102 -7.96 6.69 7.76
C CYS A 102 -8.80 6.14 8.94
N PRO A 103 -9.44 6.97 9.77
CA PRO A 103 -10.23 6.50 10.92
C PRO A 103 -11.49 5.74 10.48
N ASN A 104 -11.98 5.98 9.26
CA ASN A 104 -13.18 5.35 8.74
C ASN A 104 -12.91 3.96 8.13
N CYS A 105 -11.93 3.84 7.22
CA CYS A 105 -11.67 2.57 6.51
C CYS A 105 -10.35 1.90 6.90
N GLY A 106 -9.49 2.56 7.67
CA GLY A 106 -8.22 2.01 8.13
C GLY A 106 -7.09 2.01 7.10
N ARG A 107 -7.29 2.47 5.85
CA ARG A 107 -6.22 2.54 4.84
C ARG A 107 -5.12 3.50 5.26
N ILE A 108 -3.88 3.19 4.89
CA ILE A 108 -2.73 4.08 5.07
C ILE A 108 -2.93 5.30 4.16
N LEU A 109 -2.76 6.49 4.71
CA LEU A 109 -2.96 7.74 4.00
C LEU A 109 -1.63 8.30 3.49
N PHE A 110 -1.68 8.96 2.35
CA PHE A 110 -0.58 9.81 1.89
C PHE A 110 -1.11 11.08 1.24
N TRP A 111 -0.32 12.14 1.38
CA TRP A 111 -0.54 13.40 0.68
C TRP A 111 0.41 13.44 -0.50
N ARG A 112 -0.12 13.81 -1.66
CA ARG A 112 0.71 14.10 -2.83
C ARG A 112 1.31 15.48 -2.63
N GLU A 113 2.63 15.60 -2.75
CA GLU A 113 3.26 16.91 -2.92
C GLU A 113 2.80 17.45 -4.27
N GLU A 114 2.21 18.66 -4.28
CA GLU A 114 1.91 19.39 -5.51
C GLU A 114 3.18 19.89 -6.19
#